data_AF-A0A357IX71-F1
#
_entry.id   AF-A0A357IX71-F1
#
_cell.length_a   1.000
_cell.length_b   1.000
_cell.length_c   1.000
_cell.angle_alpha   90.00
_cell.angle_beta   90.00
_cell.angle_gamma   90.00
#
_symmetry.space_group_name_H-M   'P 1'
#
loop_
_entity.id
_entity.type
_entity.pdbx_description
1 polymer ?
#
loop_
_entity_poly.entity_id
_entity_poly.type
_entity_poly.pdbx_seq_one_letter_code
_entity_poly.pdbx_strand_id
1 'polypeptide(L)'
;KKESEGPYENNHKEGHWVVYDSKGQKTGEGNYSAGYKHGTWTEYYPGGNIFFKGEYVRDIAHGQWTYYYKGGQLYQSGQYNAEKRTGPWKICIQPGGPCGTESFSSPSAPRISGLSNDTTPASNTQDPADLLDSMEGSKDVPPSMEGKWSNDF
;
A
#
# COMPACT_ATOMS: atom_id res chain seq x y z
N LYS A 1 8.26 19.79 15.24
CA LYS A 1 8.84 18.44 15.09
C LYS A 1 8.91 18.12 13.60
N LYS A 2 9.92 17.39 13.13
CA LYS A 2 10.16 17.21 11.68
C LYS A 2 9.21 16.13 11.14
N GLU A 3 8.39 16.48 10.16
CA GLU A 3 7.42 15.54 9.53
C GLU A 3 8.01 14.85 8.29
N SER A 4 8.98 15.48 7.61
CA SER A 4 9.74 14.84 6.55
C SER A 4 11.09 15.52 6.34
N GLU A 5 12.02 14.82 5.71
CA GLU A 5 13.35 15.32 5.37
C GLU A 5 13.84 14.83 4.02
N GLY A 6 14.53 15.70 3.29
CA GLY A 6 15.18 15.37 2.04
C GLY A 6 15.70 16.62 1.31
N PRO A 7 16.35 16.43 0.15
CA PRO A 7 16.86 17.52 -0.67
C PRO A 7 15.74 18.36 -1.29
N TYR A 8 16.06 19.64 -1.50
CA TYR A 8 15.26 20.53 -2.32
C TYR A 8 16.07 21.02 -3.51
N GLU A 9 15.44 21.04 -4.68
CA GLU A 9 15.96 21.68 -5.89
C GLU A 9 14.88 22.62 -6.45
N ASN A 10 15.24 23.88 -6.73
CA ASN A 10 14.30 24.90 -7.22
C ASN A 10 13.03 25.07 -6.35
N ASN A 11 13.17 25.01 -5.02
CA ASN A 11 12.07 25.02 -4.03
C ASN A 11 11.11 23.82 -4.10
N HIS A 12 11.46 22.77 -4.83
CA HIS A 12 10.70 21.53 -4.91
C HIS A 12 11.47 20.38 -4.27
N LYS A 13 10.74 19.38 -3.74
CA LYS A 13 11.34 18.15 -3.21
C LYS A 13 12.03 17.40 -4.36
N GLU A 14 13.28 16.99 -4.14
CA GLU A 14 14.07 16.25 -5.11
C GLU A 14 14.88 15.14 -4.42
N GLY A 15 15.13 14.03 -5.11
CA GLY A 15 15.95 12.93 -4.60
C GLY A 15 15.30 12.16 -3.47
N HIS A 16 16.10 11.56 -2.59
CA HIS A 16 15.62 10.69 -1.53
C HIS A 16 15.03 11.45 -0.34
N TRP A 17 13.86 11.02 0.12
CA TRP A 17 13.11 11.63 1.20
C TRP A 17 12.65 10.60 2.22
N VAL A 18 12.62 11.01 3.47
CA VAL A 18 12.13 10.24 4.62
C VAL A 18 10.97 10.98 5.27
N VAL A 19 9.93 10.26 5.67
CA VAL A 19 8.73 10.76 6.33
C VAL A 19 8.67 10.19 7.74
N TYR A 20 8.28 11.03 8.70
CA TYR A 20 8.18 10.68 10.11
C TYR A 20 6.79 10.96 10.67
N ASP A 21 6.38 10.20 11.68
CA ASP A 21 5.17 10.50 12.45
C ASP A 21 5.37 11.62 13.49
N SER A 22 4.31 11.97 14.22
CA SER A 22 4.34 12.94 15.32
C SER A 22 5.21 12.49 16.49
N LYS A 23 5.64 11.24 16.55
CA LYS A 23 6.56 10.67 17.54
C LYS A 23 8.02 10.69 17.05
N GLY A 24 8.27 10.97 15.77
CA GLY A 24 9.60 10.98 15.15
C GLY A 24 10.01 9.61 14.60
N GLN A 25 9.09 8.66 14.52
CA GLN A 25 9.32 7.34 13.94
C GLN A 25 9.18 7.42 12.43
N LYS A 26 10.09 6.77 11.71
CA LYS A 26 10.05 6.68 10.24
C LYS A 26 8.80 5.92 9.81
N THR A 27 7.96 6.56 9.00
CA THR A 27 6.72 5.99 8.44
C THR A 27 6.80 5.74 6.95
N GLY A 28 7.73 6.40 6.25
CA GLY A 28 7.95 6.14 4.84
C GLY A 28 9.25 6.71 4.32
N GLU A 29 9.65 6.23 3.16
CA GLU A 29 10.74 6.79 2.38
C GLU A 29 10.59 6.51 0.89
N GLY A 30 11.26 7.31 0.07
CA GLY A 30 11.32 7.09 -1.37
C GLY A 30 11.91 8.30 -2.07
N ASN A 31 11.77 8.38 -3.38
CA ASN A 31 12.29 9.52 -4.13
C ASN A 31 11.18 10.50 -4.52
N TYR A 32 11.54 11.78 -4.55
CA TYR A 32 10.78 12.83 -5.18
C TYR A 32 11.50 13.30 -6.44
N SER A 33 10.73 13.72 -7.43
CA SER A 33 11.23 14.46 -8.58
C SER A 33 10.27 15.61 -8.88
N ALA A 34 10.81 16.83 -8.96
CA ALA A 34 10.05 18.06 -9.16
C ALA A 34 8.86 18.22 -8.19
N GLY A 35 9.01 17.78 -6.95
CA GLY A 35 7.99 17.90 -5.91
C GLY A 35 7.00 16.74 -5.79
N TYR A 36 7.03 15.77 -6.71
CA TYR A 36 6.12 14.61 -6.71
C TYR A 36 6.84 13.32 -6.36
N LYS A 37 6.19 12.35 -5.70
CA LYS A 37 6.76 11.01 -5.52
C LYS A 37 7.05 10.39 -6.89
N HIS A 38 8.25 9.84 -7.04
CA HIS A 38 8.69 9.25 -8.29
C HIS A 38 9.65 8.09 -8.02
N GLY A 39 9.45 6.96 -8.70
CA GLY A 39 10.20 5.73 -8.46
C GLY A 39 9.70 4.97 -7.24
N THR A 40 10.59 4.18 -6.63
CA THR A 40 10.23 3.32 -5.51
C THR A 40 9.93 4.10 -4.23
N TRP A 41 8.82 3.75 -3.60
CA TRP A 41 8.38 4.24 -2.31
C TRP A 41 8.14 3.06 -1.36
N THR A 42 8.49 3.22 -0.11
CA THR A 42 8.31 2.23 0.95
C THR A 42 7.65 2.90 2.14
N GLU A 43 6.61 2.29 2.68
CA GLU A 43 5.99 2.71 3.95
C GLU A 43 6.14 1.63 5.01
N TYR A 44 6.10 2.04 6.27
CA TYR A 44 6.40 1.21 7.42
C TYR A 44 5.28 1.22 8.44
N TYR A 45 5.07 0.08 9.07
CA TYR A 45 4.26 -0.02 10.27
C TYR A 45 4.92 0.69 11.46
N PRO A 46 4.12 1.07 12.49
CA PRO A 46 4.64 1.39 13.82
C PRO A 46 5.41 0.17 14.36
N GLY A 47 6.74 0.26 14.36
CA GLY A 47 7.66 -0.84 14.63
C GLY A 47 8.74 -1.06 13.57
N GLY A 48 8.64 -0.39 12.41
CA GLY A 48 9.68 -0.37 11.37
C GLY A 48 9.61 -1.52 10.35
N ASN A 49 8.69 -2.46 10.51
CA ASN A 49 8.42 -3.46 9.47
C ASN A 49 7.77 -2.79 8.26
N ILE A 50 8.09 -3.25 7.05
CA ILE A 50 7.52 -2.69 5.82
C ILE A 50 6.01 -2.97 5.81
N PHE A 51 5.24 -1.93 5.55
CA PHE A 51 3.81 -2.02 5.27
C PHE A 51 3.57 -2.27 3.79
N PHE A 52 4.14 -1.44 2.92
CA PHE A 52 4.16 -1.69 1.48
C PHE A 52 5.41 -1.12 0.83
N LYS A 53 5.67 -1.63 -0.37
CA LYS A 53 6.63 -1.09 -1.32
C LYS A 53 5.98 -1.03 -2.70
N GLY A 54 6.09 0.11 -3.36
CA GLY A 54 5.47 0.34 -4.65
C GLY A 54 6.25 1.33 -5.50
N GLU A 55 5.90 1.44 -6.77
CA GLU A 55 6.43 2.49 -7.66
C GLU A 55 5.39 3.60 -7.86
N TYR A 56 5.89 4.83 -7.90
CA TYR A 56 5.10 6.01 -8.23
C TYR A 56 5.66 6.70 -9.47
N VAL A 57 4.78 7.29 -10.26
CA VAL A 57 5.14 8.20 -11.36
C VAL A 57 4.36 9.49 -11.16
N ARG A 58 5.02 10.50 -10.58
CA ARG A 58 4.40 11.80 -10.26
C ARG A 58 3.17 11.65 -9.34
N ASP A 59 3.37 11.01 -8.19
CA ASP A 59 2.34 10.67 -7.20
C ASP A 59 1.29 9.64 -7.64
N ILE A 60 1.31 9.19 -8.89
CA ILE A 60 0.40 8.17 -9.42
C ILE A 60 1.00 6.78 -9.21
N ALA A 61 0.28 5.89 -8.54
CA ALA A 61 0.73 4.51 -8.35
C ALA A 61 0.90 3.79 -9.70
N HIS A 62 2.06 3.20 -9.89
CA HIS A 62 2.46 2.53 -11.13
C HIS A 62 3.35 1.32 -10.81
N GLY A 63 3.51 0.42 -11.78
CA GLY A 63 4.45 -0.69 -11.67
C GLY A 63 4.11 -1.66 -10.54
N GLN A 64 5.15 -2.31 -10.01
CA GLN A 64 5.01 -3.41 -9.06
C GLN A 64 4.75 -2.91 -7.66
N TRP A 65 3.77 -3.51 -7.01
CA TRP A 65 3.38 -3.20 -5.64
C TRP A 65 3.30 -4.45 -4.81
N THR A 66 3.84 -4.36 -3.60
CA THR A 66 3.84 -5.44 -2.62
C THR A 66 3.45 -4.88 -1.27
N TYR A 67 2.45 -5.50 -0.65
CA TYR A 67 1.98 -5.22 0.68
C TYR A 67 2.34 -6.39 1.58
N TYR A 68 2.64 -6.10 2.83
CA TYR A 68 3.08 -7.08 3.80
C TYR A 68 2.19 -7.03 5.03
N TYR A 69 2.07 -8.16 5.70
CA TYR A 69 1.57 -8.22 7.06
C TYR A 69 2.53 -7.53 8.01
N LYS A 70 2.04 -7.17 9.20
CA LYS A 70 2.88 -6.60 10.27
C LYS A 70 4.08 -7.48 10.64
N GLY A 71 3.98 -8.80 10.47
CA GLY A 71 5.08 -9.75 10.67
C GLY A 71 6.10 -9.83 9.52
N GLY A 72 5.89 -9.09 8.43
CA GLY A 72 6.75 -9.06 7.25
C GLY A 72 6.42 -10.11 6.18
N GLN A 73 5.45 -10.98 6.40
CA GLN A 73 4.99 -11.94 5.39
C GLN A 73 4.21 -11.23 4.28
N LEU A 74 4.24 -11.79 3.07
CA LEU A 74 3.48 -11.28 1.93
C LEU A 74 1.98 -11.28 2.26
N TYR A 75 1.34 -10.12 2.09
CA TYR A 75 -0.11 -9.99 2.12
C TYR A 75 -0.68 -10.02 0.71
N GLN A 76 -0.30 -9.07 -0.13
CA GLN A 76 -0.70 -9.05 -1.53
C GLN A 76 0.38 -8.42 -2.42
N SER A 77 0.43 -8.82 -3.68
CA SER A 77 1.32 -8.20 -4.66
C SER A 77 0.71 -8.23 -6.06
N GLY A 78 0.95 -7.18 -6.82
CA GLY A 78 0.49 -7.07 -8.20
C GLY A 78 0.96 -5.77 -8.85
N GLN A 79 0.32 -5.43 -9.97
CA GLN A 79 0.72 -4.29 -10.80
C GLN A 79 -0.33 -3.18 -10.72
N TYR A 80 0.11 -1.95 -10.58
CA TYR A 80 -0.71 -0.77 -10.83
C TYR A 80 -0.36 -0.15 -12.19
N ASN A 81 -1.39 0.30 -12.90
CA ASN A 81 -1.25 1.18 -14.04
C ASN A 81 -2.16 2.38 -13.87
N ALA A 82 -1.57 3.57 -13.72
CA ALA A 82 -2.28 4.81 -13.46
C ALA A 82 -3.31 4.66 -12.31
N GLU A 83 -2.84 4.23 -11.14
CA GLU A 83 -3.63 3.95 -9.93
C GLU A 83 -4.61 2.79 -10.01
N LYS A 84 -4.75 2.13 -11.15
CA LYS A 84 -5.65 0.98 -11.28
C LYS A 84 -4.89 -0.32 -11.15
N ARG A 85 -5.41 -1.25 -10.35
CA ARG A 85 -4.90 -2.63 -10.30
C ARG A 85 -5.03 -3.25 -11.69
N THR A 86 -3.96 -3.88 -12.16
CA THR A 86 -3.93 -4.54 -13.45
C THR A 86 -3.30 -5.92 -13.34
N GLY A 87 -3.78 -6.84 -14.17
CA GLY A 87 -3.25 -8.20 -14.25
C GLY A 87 -3.54 -9.04 -13.02
N PRO A 88 -2.78 -10.14 -12.83
CA PRO A 88 -2.95 -11.03 -11.69
C PRO A 88 -2.35 -10.42 -10.41
N TRP A 89 -3.16 -10.41 -9.37
CA TRP A 89 -2.81 -10.04 -8.01
C TRP A 89 -2.73 -11.29 -7.16
N LYS A 90 -1.57 -11.53 -6.57
CA LYS A 90 -1.40 -12.58 -5.57
C LYS A 90 -1.89 -12.05 -4.23
N ILE A 91 -2.77 -12.79 -3.56
CA ILE A 91 -3.36 -12.40 -2.27
C ILE A 91 -3.26 -13.59 -1.32
N CYS A 92 -2.66 -13.40 -0.15
CA CYS A 92 -2.55 -14.40 0.90
C CYS A 92 -3.60 -14.12 1.98
N ILE A 93 -4.21 -15.17 2.53
CA ILE A 93 -5.33 -15.04 3.50
C ILE A 93 -4.81 -14.71 4.89
N GLN A 94 -3.62 -15.21 5.23
CA GLN A 94 -2.99 -15.02 6.53
C GLN A 94 -1.47 -15.10 6.39
N PRO A 95 -0.69 -14.62 7.38
CA PRO A 95 0.76 -14.68 7.34
C PRO A 95 1.28 -16.11 7.13
N GLY A 96 1.94 -16.36 5.99
CA GLY A 96 2.46 -17.69 5.64
C GLY A 96 1.41 -18.72 5.24
N GLY A 97 0.14 -18.33 5.15
CA GLY A 97 -0.96 -19.18 4.70
C GLY A 97 -1.05 -19.33 3.18
N PRO A 98 -2.12 -19.98 2.69
CA PRO A 98 -2.34 -20.13 1.25
C PRO A 98 -2.59 -18.78 0.59
N CYS A 99 -2.14 -18.66 -0.65
CA CYS A 99 -2.35 -17.48 -1.48
C CYS A 99 -3.13 -17.83 -2.75
N GLY A 100 -4.15 -17.02 -3.05
CA GLY A 100 -4.90 -17.05 -4.30
C GLY A 100 -4.36 -16.05 -5.32
N THR A 101 -4.96 -16.04 -6.51
CA THR A 101 -4.73 -15.01 -7.53
C THR A 101 -6.05 -14.45 -8.02
N GLU A 102 -6.16 -13.14 -8.06
CA GLU A 102 -7.30 -12.42 -8.64
C GLU A 102 -6.84 -11.64 -9.87
N SER A 103 -7.58 -11.71 -10.98
CA SER A 103 -7.24 -10.95 -12.18
C SER A 103 -8.13 -9.73 -12.30
N PHE A 104 -7.53 -8.54 -12.22
CA PHE A 104 -8.21 -7.26 -12.40
C PHE A 104 -7.99 -6.79 -13.84
N SER A 105 -8.84 -7.30 -14.74
CA SER A 105 -8.82 -6.96 -16.17
C SER A 105 -10.22 -6.60 -16.66
N SER A 106 -10.77 -5.45 -16.23
CA SER A 106 -12.04 -4.90 -16.75
C SER A 106 -13.30 -5.76 -16.44
N PRO A 107 -14.54 -5.28 -16.69
CA PRO A 107 -15.65 -5.16 -15.72
C PRO A 107 -16.39 -6.46 -15.36
N SER A 108 -15.80 -7.64 -15.54
CA SER A 108 -16.38 -8.89 -15.04
C SER A 108 -15.80 -9.21 -13.66
N ALA A 109 -16.69 -9.40 -12.69
CA ALA A 109 -16.34 -9.75 -11.32
C ALA A 109 -15.30 -10.89 -11.27
N PRO A 110 -14.26 -10.78 -10.44
CA PRO A 110 -13.22 -11.80 -10.34
C PRO A 110 -13.82 -13.12 -9.83
N ARG A 111 -13.51 -14.22 -10.51
CA ARG A 111 -13.68 -15.58 -9.97
C ARG A 111 -12.35 -16.01 -9.37
N ILE A 112 -12.31 -16.24 -8.06
CA ILE A 112 -11.15 -16.90 -7.45
C ILE A 112 -11.19 -18.37 -7.85
N SER A 113 -10.34 -18.76 -8.78
CA SER A 113 -10.17 -20.17 -9.16
C SER A 113 -9.42 -20.92 -8.06
N GLY A 114 -10.09 -21.86 -7.37
CA GLY A 114 -9.44 -22.82 -6.47
C GLY A 114 -9.78 -22.72 -4.97
N LEU A 115 -10.72 -21.88 -4.57
CA LEU A 115 -11.29 -21.87 -3.20
C LEU A 115 -12.76 -22.27 -3.26
N SER A 116 -13.17 -23.27 -2.47
CA SER A 116 -14.58 -23.64 -2.31
C SER A 116 -15.37 -22.44 -1.77
N ASN A 117 -16.57 -22.20 -2.32
CA ASN A 117 -17.45 -21.05 -2.06
C ASN A 117 -18.03 -20.95 -0.62
N ASP A 118 -17.39 -21.56 0.39
CA ASP A 118 -18.00 -21.73 1.71
C ASP A 118 -17.03 -21.40 2.86
N THR A 119 -16.34 -20.27 2.74
CA THR A 119 -15.73 -19.63 3.91
C THR A 119 -15.72 -18.13 3.68
N THR A 120 -16.82 -17.47 4.05
CA THR A 120 -16.75 -16.09 4.50
C THR A 120 -15.78 -16.07 5.69
N PRO A 121 -14.61 -15.43 5.64
CA PRO A 121 -13.73 -15.38 6.80
C PRO A 121 -14.44 -14.53 7.86
N ALA A 122 -14.77 -15.16 8.99
CA ALA A 122 -15.27 -14.47 10.15
C ALA A 122 -14.25 -13.41 10.59
N SER A 123 -14.74 -12.20 10.79
CA SER A 123 -14.08 -11.07 11.43
C SER A 123 -13.27 -11.54 12.65
N ASN A 124 -11.94 -11.48 12.54
CA ASN A 124 -11.08 -11.45 13.71
C ASN A 124 -9.82 -10.63 13.42
N THR A 125 -9.99 -9.34 13.71
CA THR A 125 -9.07 -8.23 13.98
C THR A 125 -7.55 -8.48 13.98
N GLN A 126 -6.85 -7.54 13.34
CA GLN A 126 -5.38 -7.38 13.18
C GLN A 126 -4.82 -7.84 11.83
N ASP A 127 -5.45 -7.41 10.74
CA ASP A 127 -5.01 -7.65 9.37
C ASP A 127 -5.04 -6.33 8.56
N PRO A 128 -4.08 -6.04 7.66
CA PRO A 128 -4.13 -4.89 6.74
C PRO A 128 -5.46 -4.71 5.98
N ALA A 129 -6.31 -5.73 5.92
CA ALA A 129 -7.70 -5.61 5.51
C ALA A 129 -8.51 -4.58 6.33
N ASP A 130 -8.30 -4.46 7.65
CA ASP A 130 -9.06 -3.54 8.51
C ASP A 130 -8.79 -2.04 8.20
N LEU A 131 -7.60 -1.73 7.67
CA LEU A 131 -7.24 -0.37 7.21
C LEU A 131 -7.66 -0.11 5.76
N LEU A 132 -7.72 -1.15 4.93
CA LEU A 132 -8.17 -1.04 3.55
C LEU A 132 -9.72 -0.97 3.45
N ASP A 133 -10.43 -1.59 4.39
CA ASP A 133 -11.90 -1.64 4.44
C ASP A 133 -12.51 -0.43 5.19
N SER A 134 -11.71 0.29 5.98
CA SER A 134 -12.07 1.60 6.54
C SER A 134 -12.09 2.73 5.48
N MET A 135 -11.66 2.44 4.25
CA MET A 135 -11.84 3.29 3.08
C MET A 135 -13.16 2.94 2.36
N GLU A 136 -14.27 2.94 3.10
CA GLU A 136 -15.61 2.74 2.51
C GLU A 136 -15.88 3.83 1.46
N GLY A 137 -15.59 3.50 0.20
CA GLY A 137 -15.85 4.40 -0.92
C GLY A 137 -15.09 4.17 -2.22
N SER A 138 -14.30 3.10 -2.44
CA SER A 138 -14.00 2.56 -3.79
C SER A 138 -12.95 1.45 -3.73
N LYS A 139 -13.29 0.27 -4.27
CA LYS A 139 -12.51 -0.97 -4.16
C LYS A 139 -11.23 -1.01 -5.03
N ASP A 140 -10.76 0.12 -5.55
CA ASP A 140 -9.73 0.16 -6.59
C ASP A 140 -8.68 1.27 -6.41
N VAL A 141 -8.64 1.98 -5.27
CA VAL A 141 -7.75 3.15 -5.11
C VAL A 141 -6.56 2.80 -4.19
N PRO A 142 -5.29 2.91 -4.67
CA PRO A 142 -4.11 2.84 -3.82
C PRO A 142 -4.09 4.02 -2.84
N PRO A 143 -3.24 4.03 -1.80
CA PRO A 143 -3.13 5.16 -0.89
C PRO A 143 -2.50 6.36 -1.60
N SER A 144 -3.29 7.05 -2.42
CA SER A 144 -3.04 8.38 -2.94
C SER A 144 -4.22 9.25 -2.54
N MET A 145 -3.89 10.20 -1.68
CA MET A 145 -4.74 11.25 -1.12
C MET A 145 -5.70 10.85 0.01
N GLU A 146 -5.50 11.61 1.09
CA GLU A 146 -6.40 11.86 2.22
C GLU A 146 -6.40 10.85 3.36
N GLY A 147 -6.12 11.36 4.57
CA GLY A 147 -6.31 10.61 5.80
C GLY A 147 -5.11 10.68 6.73
N LYS A 148 -5.01 11.78 7.46
CA LYS A 148 -4.26 11.82 8.73
C LYS A 148 -4.67 10.60 9.54
N TRP A 149 -3.69 9.92 10.16
CA TRP A 149 -3.98 8.97 11.23
C TRP A 149 -4.78 9.69 12.32
N SER A 150 -6.11 9.54 12.31
CA SER A 150 -6.96 9.98 13.42
C SER A 150 -6.83 8.91 14.48
N ASN A 151 -6.05 9.24 15.50
CA ASN A 151 -5.94 8.47 16.72
C ASN A 151 -7.13 8.90 17.60
N ASP A 152 -8.32 8.36 17.32
CA ASP A 152 -9.48 8.61 18.18
C ASP A 152 -9.61 7.52 19.24
N PHE A 153 -9.30 7.97 20.46
CA PHE A 153 -9.64 7.51 21.82
C PHE A 153 -9.21 6.13 22.32
#